data_AF-A0A1Q3S3S1-F1
#
_entry.id   AF-A0A1Q3S3S1-F1
#
_cell.length_a   1.000
_cell.length_b   1.000
_cell.length_c   1.000
_cell.angle_alpha   90.00
_cell.angle_beta   90.00
_cell.angle_gamma   90.00
#
_symmetry.space_group_name_H-M   'P 1'
#
loop_
_entity.id
_entity.type
_entity.pdbx_description
1 polymer ?
#
loop_
_entity_poly.entity_id
_entity_poly.type
_entity_poly.pdbx_seq_one_letter_code
_entity_poly.pdbx_strand_id
1 'polypeptide(L)'
;MEFLLSNSTPFLKVFKKYAINTPKRIAHFLAQLHEETGGFIRLSENLNYSPVGLIETFGADRISVAQANLYSRTVKHKANPEAIANIVYGGKWGKINLGNTQIGDGWRFRGRGLIQLTGRANYQAYKEYSGIDVITNPDLASRPDIAIDIAGWFWSIKYNLNPIADSNNITSITKKINGGLTNFSERVKQLNYYTSIDTLGILKKKANPRPVTAKNKTNYSFYNPFTRILDFGFKTK
;
A
#
# COMPACT_ATOMS: atom_id res chain seq x y z
N MET A 1 8.52 8.11 -0.04
CA MET A 1 9.07 7.89 -1.39
C MET A 1 9.76 6.54 -1.54
N GLU A 2 10.40 5.99 -0.50
CA GLU A 2 11.12 4.70 -0.56
C GLU A 2 10.30 3.55 -1.16
N PHE A 3 9.07 3.31 -0.68
CA PHE A 3 8.21 2.26 -1.21
C PHE A 3 7.99 2.38 -2.74
N LEU A 4 7.77 3.60 -3.24
CA LEU A 4 7.60 3.87 -4.67
C LEU A 4 8.88 3.53 -5.45
N LEU A 5 10.04 3.89 -4.92
CA LEU A 5 11.34 3.63 -5.56
C LEU A 5 11.69 2.15 -5.59
N SER A 6 11.44 1.43 -4.49
CA SER A 6 11.65 -0.03 -4.41
C SER A 6 10.69 -0.82 -5.29
N ASN A 7 9.53 -0.23 -5.64
CA ASN A 7 8.52 -0.82 -6.50
C ASN A 7 8.32 -0.05 -7.81
N SER A 8 9.38 0.60 -8.32
CA SER A 8 9.30 1.46 -9.51
C SER A 8 8.77 0.71 -10.74
N THR A 9 9.27 -0.51 -10.99
CA THR A 9 8.82 -1.35 -12.11
C THR A 9 7.34 -1.73 -12.01
N PRO A 10 6.82 -2.25 -10.88
CA PRO A 10 5.38 -2.44 -10.67
C PRO A 10 4.53 -1.18 -10.94
N PHE A 11 4.91 -0.02 -10.39
CA PHE A 11 4.18 1.22 -10.62
C PHE A 11 4.17 1.63 -12.09
N LEU A 12 5.31 1.54 -12.79
CA LEU A 12 5.39 1.87 -14.22
C LEU A 12 4.51 0.93 -15.07
N LYS A 13 4.46 -0.37 -14.74
CA LYS A 13 3.56 -1.33 -15.38
C LYS A 13 2.09 -0.94 -15.17
N VAL A 14 1.71 -0.60 -13.94
CA VAL A 14 0.35 -0.19 -13.58
C VAL A 14 -0.05 1.13 -14.25
N PHE A 15 0.83 2.13 -14.27
CA PHE A 15 0.59 3.39 -14.97
C PHE A 15 0.28 3.18 -16.45
N LYS A 16 1.01 2.27 -17.11
CA LYS A 16 0.75 1.88 -18.49
C LYS A 16 -0.56 1.08 -18.62
N LYS A 17 -0.70 -0.02 -17.86
CA LYS A 17 -1.83 -0.96 -17.94
C LYS A 17 -3.19 -0.28 -17.72
N TYR A 18 -3.25 0.66 -16.79
CA TYR A 18 -4.50 1.30 -16.36
C TYR A 18 -4.64 2.74 -16.84
N ALA A 19 -3.80 3.19 -17.77
CA ALA A 19 -3.78 4.56 -18.30
C ALA A 19 -3.68 5.65 -17.21
N ILE A 20 -2.99 5.37 -16.11
CA ILE A 20 -2.65 6.34 -15.06
C ILE A 20 -1.31 6.99 -15.46
N ASN A 21 -1.31 7.69 -16.59
CA ASN A 21 -0.09 8.02 -17.33
C ASN A 21 0.09 9.51 -17.65
N THR A 22 -0.79 10.38 -17.13
CA THR A 22 -0.57 11.83 -17.11
C THR A 22 -0.04 12.26 -15.74
N PRO A 23 0.72 13.37 -15.63
CA PRO A 23 1.18 13.86 -14.33
C PRO A 23 0.03 14.05 -13.33
N LYS A 24 -1.11 14.56 -13.81
CA LYS A 24 -2.32 14.76 -13.00
C LYS A 24 -2.91 13.45 -12.50
N ARG A 25 -3.10 12.44 -13.37
CA ARG A 25 -3.62 11.13 -12.96
C ARG A 25 -2.71 10.44 -11.94
N ILE A 26 -1.40 10.48 -12.18
CA ILE A 26 -0.40 9.91 -11.26
C ILE A 26 -0.46 10.61 -9.90
N ALA A 27 -0.54 11.94 -9.88
CA ALA A 27 -0.59 12.70 -8.64
C ALA A 27 -1.84 12.40 -7.81
N HIS A 28 -3.03 12.38 -8.45
CA HIS A 28 -4.28 12.02 -7.78
C HIS A 28 -4.27 10.57 -7.27
N PHE A 29 -3.82 9.63 -8.09
CA PHE A 29 -3.72 8.22 -7.71
C PHE A 29 -2.83 8.04 -6.48
N LEU A 30 -1.60 8.56 -6.53
CA LEU A 30 -0.64 8.42 -5.44
C LEU A 30 -1.05 9.18 -4.18
N ALA A 31 -1.71 10.33 -4.30
CA ALA A 31 -2.21 11.07 -3.14
C ALA A 31 -3.21 10.24 -2.33
N GLN A 32 -4.11 9.53 -3.01
CA GLN A 32 -5.08 8.67 -2.34
C GLN A 32 -4.38 7.48 -1.69
N LEU A 33 -3.50 6.77 -2.42
CA LEU A 33 -2.77 5.64 -1.86
C LEU A 33 -1.88 6.04 -0.68
N HIS A 34 -1.26 7.21 -0.73
CA HIS A 34 -0.45 7.74 0.36
C HIS A 34 -1.29 7.87 1.63
N GLU A 35 -2.48 8.46 1.53
CA GLU A 35 -3.37 8.63 2.67
C GLU A 35 -3.87 7.29 3.21
N GLU A 36 -4.36 6.39 2.34
CA GLU A 36 -4.88 5.06 2.74
C GLU A 36 -3.86 4.21 3.50
N THR A 37 -2.58 4.45 3.28
CA THR A 37 -1.50 3.59 3.78
C THR A 37 -0.62 4.28 4.82
N GLY A 38 -0.93 5.52 5.20
CA GLY A 38 -0.10 6.34 6.07
C GLY A 38 1.32 6.52 5.52
N GLY A 39 1.44 6.87 4.24
CA GLY A 39 2.71 7.08 3.57
C GLY A 39 3.38 5.80 3.06
N PHE A 40 2.58 4.81 2.65
CA PHE A 40 3.03 3.50 2.15
C PHE A 40 3.67 2.61 3.23
N ILE A 41 3.24 2.77 4.48
CA ILE A 41 3.75 2.02 5.64
C ILE A 41 2.81 0.88 6.01
N ARG A 42 1.50 1.07 5.86
CA ARG A 42 0.46 0.11 6.27
C ARG A 42 -0.18 -0.53 5.06
N LEU A 43 0.17 -1.79 4.79
CA LEU A 43 -0.30 -2.57 3.63
C LEU A 43 -1.29 -3.68 4.00
N SER A 44 -1.59 -3.84 5.28
CA SER A 44 -2.58 -4.80 5.77
C SER A 44 -3.13 -4.30 7.09
N GLU A 45 -4.40 -4.56 7.34
CA GLU A 45 -4.94 -4.36 8.68
C GLU A 45 -4.40 -5.40 9.67
N ASN A 46 -4.18 -4.98 10.91
CA ASN A 46 -3.73 -5.87 11.99
C ASN A 46 -4.85 -6.19 13.01
N LEU A 47 -6.00 -5.50 12.90
CA LEU A 47 -7.17 -5.61 13.78
C LEU A 47 -6.84 -5.59 15.28
N ASN A 48 -5.82 -4.83 15.67
CA ASN A 48 -5.36 -4.70 17.05
C ASN A 48 -5.98 -3.49 17.74
N TYR A 49 -7.26 -3.58 18.09
CA TYR A 49 -8.02 -2.50 18.73
C TYR A 49 -8.06 -2.63 20.26
N SER A 50 -8.30 -1.52 20.95
CA SER A 50 -8.87 -1.55 22.31
C SER A 50 -10.39 -1.81 22.22
N PRO A 51 -11.06 -2.26 23.30
CA PRO A 51 -12.51 -2.46 23.26
C PRO A 51 -13.27 -1.22 22.82
N VAL A 52 -12.91 -0.04 23.35
CA VAL A 52 -13.54 1.24 22.99
C VAL A 52 -13.27 1.58 21.53
N GLY A 53 -12.02 1.53 21.07
CA GLY A 53 -11.66 1.89 19.70
C GLY A 53 -12.29 0.97 18.66
N LEU A 54 -12.52 -0.31 19.00
CA LEU A 54 -13.20 -1.25 18.13
C LEU A 54 -14.67 -0.87 17.92
N ILE A 55 -15.36 -0.46 18.99
CA ILE A 55 -16.75 0.00 18.93
C ILE A 55 -16.84 1.34 18.21
N GLU A 56 -15.91 2.27 18.44
CA GLU A 56 -15.89 3.56 17.71
C GLU A 56 -15.68 3.37 16.21
N THR A 57 -14.84 2.40 15.83
CA THR A 57 -14.53 2.13 14.41
C THR A 57 -15.67 1.40 13.71
N PHE A 58 -16.23 0.36 14.34
CA PHE A 58 -17.18 -0.53 13.68
C PHE A 58 -18.65 -0.27 14.07
N GLY A 59 -18.91 0.41 15.18
CA GLY A 59 -20.25 0.60 15.72
C GLY A 59 -20.78 -0.64 16.45
N ALA A 60 -21.63 -0.41 17.44
CA ALA A 60 -22.20 -1.46 18.29
C ALA A 60 -23.10 -2.45 17.53
N ASP A 61 -23.63 -2.05 16.37
CA ASP A 61 -24.43 -2.91 15.49
C ASP A 61 -23.60 -4.02 14.82
N ARG A 62 -22.29 -3.81 14.67
CA ARG A 62 -21.37 -4.81 14.11
C ARG A 62 -20.68 -5.65 15.18
N ILE A 63 -20.40 -5.07 16.35
CA ILE A 63 -19.76 -5.78 17.45
C ILE A 63 -20.27 -5.29 18.80
N SER A 64 -20.79 -6.22 19.61
CA SER A 64 -21.30 -5.89 20.95
C SER A 64 -20.17 -5.51 21.92
N VAL A 65 -20.50 -4.78 22.98
CA VAL A 65 -19.56 -4.45 24.07
C VAL A 65 -18.93 -5.71 24.68
N ALA A 66 -19.71 -6.78 24.86
CA ALA A 66 -19.21 -8.04 25.40
C ALA A 66 -18.17 -8.68 24.47
N GLN A 67 -18.45 -8.75 23.16
CA GLN A 67 -17.50 -9.27 22.17
C GLN A 67 -16.26 -8.38 22.04
N ALA A 68 -16.42 -7.06 22.07
CA ALA A 68 -15.31 -6.12 22.02
C ALA A 68 -14.37 -6.35 23.22
N ASN A 69 -14.90 -6.47 24.44
CA ASN A 69 -14.09 -6.77 25.62
C ASN A 69 -13.40 -8.14 25.54
N LEU A 70 -14.07 -9.15 24.96
CA LEU A 70 -13.54 -10.49 24.86
C LEU A 70 -12.40 -10.64 23.85
N TYR A 71 -12.48 -9.95 22.70
CA TYR A 71 -11.55 -10.19 21.58
C TYR A 71 -10.55 -9.06 21.33
N SER A 72 -10.77 -7.86 21.88
CA SER A 72 -9.83 -6.75 21.72
C SER A 72 -8.60 -6.90 22.60
N ARG A 73 -7.58 -6.08 22.36
CA ARG A 73 -6.42 -6.01 23.24
C ARG A 73 -6.81 -5.36 24.57
N THR A 74 -6.52 -6.04 25.67
CA THR A 74 -6.67 -5.53 27.04
C THR A 74 -5.35 -5.68 27.80
N VAL A 75 -5.32 -5.23 29.06
CA VAL A 75 -4.19 -5.51 29.96
C VAL A 75 -4.08 -7.00 30.32
N LYS A 76 -5.16 -7.78 30.15
CA LYS A 76 -5.25 -9.19 30.54
C LYS A 76 -4.90 -10.15 29.40
N HIS A 77 -5.15 -9.75 28.15
CA HIS A 77 -4.88 -10.58 26.99
C HIS A 77 -4.62 -9.76 25.72
N LYS A 78 -3.94 -10.39 24.76
CA LYS A 78 -3.74 -9.85 23.42
C LYS A 78 -5.07 -9.85 22.64
N ALA A 79 -5.15 -9.02 21.60
CA ALA A 79 -6.27 -9.08 20.67
C ALA A 79 -6.33 -10.46 19.98
N ASN A 80 -7.53 -10.85 19.55
CA ASN A 80 -7.79 -11.96 18.63
C ASN A 80 -8.26 -11.38 17.28
N PRO A 81 -7.33 -11.05 16.36
CA PRO A 81 -7.65 -10.43 15.07
C PRO A 81 -8.61 -11.25 14.21
N GLU A 82 -8.48 -12.58 14.24
CA GLU A 82 -9.32 -13.48 13.44
C GLU A 82 -10.77 -13.46 13.94
N ALA A 83 -10.97 -13.55 15.25
CA ALA A 83 -12.31 -13.42 15.83
C ALA A 83 -12.92 -12.04 15.54
N ILE A 84 -12.13 -10.96 15.69
CA ILE A 84 -12.57 -9.61 15.37
C ILE A 84 -13.00 -9.53 13.90
N ALA A 85 -12.17 -9.97 12.96
CA ALA A 85 -12.48 -9.91 11.52
C ALA A 85 -13.74 -10.68 11.17
N ASN A 86 -13.89 -11.89 11.70
CA ASN A 86 -15.05 -12.74 11.45
C ASN A 86 -16.34 -12.14 12.02
N ILE A 87 -16.26 -11.34 13.09
CA ILE A 87 -17.40 -10.60 13.62
C ILE A 87 -17.68 -9.37 12.76
N VAL A 88 -16.71 -8.46 12.60
CA VAL A 88 -16.95 -7.14 11.99
C VAL A 88 -17.19 -7.19 10.47
N TYR A 89 -16.66 -8.20 9.80
CA TYR A 89 -16.81 -8.40 8.36
C TYR A 89 -17.68 -9.62 8.01
N GLY A 90 -18.22 -10.32 9.01
CA GLY A 90 -19.10 -11.48 8.82
C GLY A 90 -20.58 -11.15 9.04
N GLY A 91 -21.37 -12.20 9.28
CA GLY A 91 -22.79 -12.09 9.57
C GLY A 91 -23.63 -11.45 8.44
N LYS A 92 -24.81 -10.93 8.81
CA LYS A 92 -25.73 -10.29 7.86
C LYS A 92 -25.09 -9.07 7.18
N TRP A 93 -24.36 -8.26 7.95
CA TRP A 93 -23.68 -7.08 7.41
C TRP A 93 -22.62 -7.46 6.37
N GLY A 94 -21.75 -8.42 6.68
CA GLY A 94 -20.71 -8.92 5.77
C GLY A 94 -21.27 -9.57 4.52
N LYS A 95 -22.36 -10.33 4.64
CA LYS A 95 -23.05 -10.92 3.48
C LYS A 95 -23.55 -9.84 2.51
N ILE A 96 -24.19 -8.79 3.03
CA ILE A 96 -24.79 -7.72 2.22
C ILE A 96 -23.73 -6.81 1.60
N ASN A 97 -22.73 -6.40 2.39
CA ASN A 97 -21.80 -5.33 1.98
C ASN A 97 -20.49 -5.86 1.36
N LEU A 98 -20.08 -7.09 1.70
CA LEU A 98 -18.78 -7.64 1.34
C LEU A 98 -18.87 -8.95 0.54
N GLY A 99 -20.08 -9.52 0.40
CA GLY A 99 -20.29 -10.84 -0.17
C GLY A 99 -19.68 -11.97 0.66
N ASN A 100 -19.39 -11.72 1.95
CA ASN A 100 -18.84 -12.71 2.86
C ASN A 100 -19.95 -13.69 3.26
N THR A 101 -20.01 -14.82 2.56
CA THR A 101 -21.10 -15.81 2.68
C THR A 101 -20.67 -17.10 3.36
N GLN A 102 -19.36 -17.33 3.52
CA GLN A 102 -18.81 -18.54 4.15
C GLN A 102 -18.24 -18.21 5.53
N ILE A 103 -18.22 -19.22 6.42
CA ILE A 103 -17.57 -19.11 7.72
C ILE A 103 -16.08 -18.81 7.51
N GLY A 104 -15.55 -17.86 8.29
CA GLY A 104 -14.16 -17.45 8.19
C GLY A 104 -13.88 -16.39 7.12
N ASP A 105 -14.87 -15.99 6.30
CA ASP A 105 -14.68 -15.01 5.23
C ASP A 105 -14.21 -13.64 5.74
N GLY A 106 -14.65 -13.26 6.94
CA GLY A 106 -14.25 -11.98 7.51
C GLY A 106 -12.74 -11.89 7.70
N TRP A 107 -12.12 -12.94 8.25
CA TRP A 107 -10.66 -13.03 8.38
C TRP A 107 -9.95 -13.33 7.06
N ARG A 108 -10.51 -14.26 6.26
CA ARG A 108 -9.91 -14.68 4.99
C ARG A 108 -9.80 -13.52 4.01
N PHE A 109 -10.84 -12.71 3.89
CA PHE A 109 -10.93 -11.55 2.98
C PHE A 109 -10.88 -10.21 3.71
N ARG A 110 -10.15 -10.15 4.82
CA ARG A 110 -9.80 -8.92 5.51
C ARG A 110 -9.02 -7.96 4.60
N GLY A 111 -8.97 -6.68 4.95
CA GLY A 111 -8.30 -5.59 4.25
C GLY A 111 -6.82 -5.83 3.99
N ARG A 112 -6.44 -5.81 2.70
CA ARG A 112 -5.05 -5.94 2.25
C ARG A 112 -4.71 -4.97 1.12
N GLY A 113 -3.42 -4.69 0.98
CA GLY A 113 -2.85 -3.87 -0.07
C GLY A 113 -3.10 -2.37 0.12
N LEU A 114 -2.78 -1.61 -0.95
CA LEU A 114 -2.73 -0.14 -0.92
C LEU A 114 -4.10 0.55 -0.85
N ILE A 115 -5.18 -0.19 -1.14
CA ILE A 115 -6.56 0.32 -1.13
C ILE A 115 -7.45 -0.44 -0.14
N GLN A 116 -6.85 -1.24 0.76
CA GLN A 116 -7.58 -2.07 1.74
C GLN A 116 -8.68 -2.94 1.07
N LEU A 117 -8.29 -3.78 0.10
CA LEU A 117 -9.20 -4.68 -0.58
C LEU A 117 -9.83 -5.63 0.46
N THR A 118 -11.14 -5.51 0.65
CA THR A 118 -11.87 -6.19 1.73
C THR A 118 -13.12 -6.86 1.19
N GLY A 119 -13.43 -8.07 1.64
CA GLY A 119 -14.64 -8.81 1.29
C GLY A 119 -14.51 -9.73 0.07
N ARG A 120 -15.08 -10.92 0.18
CA ARG A 120 -15.05 -11.97 -0.86
C ARG A 120 -15.47 -11.43 -2.23
N ALA A 121 -16.53 -10.62 -2.30
CA ALA A 121 -17.01 -10.07 -3.57
C ALA A 121 -15.94 -9.22 -4.27
N ASN A 122 -15.16 -8.44 -3.51
CA ASN A 122 -14.12 -7.59 -4.05
C ASN A 122 -12.88 -8.40 -4.48
N TYR A 123 -12.49 -9.41 -3.71
CA TYR A 123 -11.44 -10.34 -4.11
C TYR A 123 -11.82 -11.14 -5.37
N GLN A 124 -13.09 -11.56 -5.46
CA GLN A 124 -13.61 -12.30 -6.60
C GLN A 124 -13.60 -11.45 -7.87
N ALA A 125 -14.10 -10.22 -7.78
CA ALA A 125 -14.07 -9.28 -8.90
C ALA A 125 -12.65 -8.99 -9.40
N TYR A 126 -11.67 -8.89 -8.50
CA TYR A 126 -10.27 -8.74 -8.90
C TYR A 126 -9.71 -10.01 -9.56
N LYS A 127 -10.01 -11.20 -9.02
CA LYS A 127 -9.62 -12.48 -9.63
C LYS A 127 -10.17 -12.60 -11.05
N GLU A 128 -11.44 -12.29 -11.25
CA GLU A 128 -12.10 -12.34 -12.56
C GLU A 128 -11.45 -11.40 -13.57
N TYR A 129 -11.07 -10.19 -13.12
CA TYR A 129 -10.40 -9.23 -13.99
C TYR A 129 -8.95 -9.60 -14.31
N SER A 130 -8.19 -10.03 -13.29
CA SER A 130 -6.73 -10.17 -13.39
C SER A 130 -6.26 -11.59 -13.74
N GLY A 131 -7.09 -12.60 -13.50
CA GLY A 131 -6.73 -14.02 -13.52
C GLY A 131 -5.90 -14.48 -12.30
N ILE A 132 -5.54 -13.58 -11.38
CA ILE A 132 -4.74 -13.92 -10.19
C ILE A 132 -5.66 -14.51 -9.12
N ASP A 133 -5.36 -15.74 -8.67
CA ASP A 133 -6.20 -16.44 -7.69
C ASP A 133 -6.01 -15.95 -6.25
N VAL A 134 -6.43 -14.71 -6.00
CA VAL A 134 -6.51 -14.12 -4.65
C VAL A 134 -7.66 -14.70 -3.81
N ILE A 135 -8.47 -15.62 -4.36
CA ILE A 135 -9.53 -16.28 -3.60
C ILE A 135 -8.96 -17.46 -2.83
N THR A 136 -8.21 -18.32 -3.51
CA THR A 136 -7.55 -19.48 -2.90
C THR A 136 -6.37 -19.03 -2.03
N ASN A 137 -5.64 -18.00 -2.45
CA ASN A 137 -4.52 -17.43 -1.70
C ASN A 137 -4.69 -15.90 -1.48
N PRO A 138 -5.49 -15.47 -0.49
CA PRO A 138 -5.80 -14.05 -0.28
C PRO A 138 -4.61 -13.22 0.18
N ASP A 139 -3.56 -13.81 0.75
CA ASP A 139 -2.36 -13.08 1.16
C ASP A 139 -1.55 -12.54 -0.04
N LEU A 140 -1.80 -13.04 -1.25
CA LEU A 140 -1.30 -12.45 -2.48
C LEU A 140 -1.68 -10.96 -2.62
N ALA A 141 -2.84 -10.54 -2.09
CA ALA A 141 -3.26 -9.14 -2.14
C ALA A 141 -2.35 -8.20 -1.33
N SER A 142 -1.51 -8.73 -0.43
CA SER A 142 -0.49 -7.96 0.30
C SER A 142 0.87 -7.92 -0.40
N ARG A 143 1.09 -8.74 -1.44
CA ARG A 143 2.37 -8.74 -2.19
C ARG A 143 2.51 -7.41 -2.93
N PRO A 144 3.62 -6.66 -2.82
CA PRO A 144 3.69 -5.28 -3.32
C PRO A 144 3.28 -5.09 -4.80
N ASP A 145 3.71 -5.97 -5.70
CA ASP A 145 3.36 -5.90 -7.12
C ASP A 145 1.87 -6.16 -7.39
N ILE A 146 1.25 -7.11 -6.66
CA ILE A 146 -0.19 -7.40 -6.75
C ILE A 146 -1.00 -6.28 -6.08
N ALA A 147 -0.57 -5.78 -4.92
CA ALA A 147 -1.21 -4.66 -4.23
C ALA A 147 -1.23 -3.39 -5.09
N ILE A 148 -0.16 -3.11 -5.83
CA ILE A 148 -0.08 -2.01 -6.80
C ILE A 148 -1.01 -2.25 -7.99
N ASP A 149 -1.08 -3.49 -8.49
CA ASP A 149 -2.01 -3.85 -9.58
C ASP A 149 -3.48 -3.75 -9.17
N ILE A 150 -3.84 -4.25 -7.97
CA ILE A 150 -5.17 -4.10 -7.35
C ILE A 150 -5.53 -2.62 -7.25
N ALA A 151 -4.60 -1.77 -6.80
CA ALA A 151 -4.85 -0.33 -6.70
C ALA A 151 -5.16 0.30 -8.07
N GLY A 152 -4.41 -0.08 -9.12
CA GLY A 152 -4.67 0.38 -10.49
C GLY A 152 -6.00 -0.12 -11.06
N TRP A 153 -6.34 -1.39 -10.81
CA TRP A 153 -7.63 -1.97 -11.18
C TRP A 153 -8.78 -1.25 -10.48
N PHE A 154 -8.68 -1.07 -9.17
CA PHE A 154 -9.67 -0.36 -8.38
C PHE A 154 -9.89 1.06 -8.93
N TRP A 155 -8.79 1.78 -9.19
CA TRP A 155 -8.82 3.14 -9.69
C TRP A 155 -9.45 3.26 -11.08
N SER A 156 -8.94 2.53 -12.08
CA SER A 156 -9.32 2.74 -13.48
C SER A 156 -10.50 1.88 -13.93
N ILE A 157 -10.63 0.67 -13.42
CA ILE A 157 -11.62 -0.29 -13.91
C ILE A 157 -12.85 -0.27 -13.03
N LYS A 158 -12.67 -0.41 -11.72
CA LYS A 158 -13.81 -0.51 -10.80
C LYS A 158 -14.52 0.82 -10.61
N TYR A 159 -13.77 1.92 -10.45
CA TYR A 159 -14.36 3.25 -10.17
C TYR A 159 -14.22 4.26 -11.31
N ASN A 160 -13.49 3.94 -12.36
CA ASN A 160 -13.25 4.80 -13.52
C ASN A 160 -12.84 6.24 -13.12
N LEU A 161 -11.79 6.35 -12.31
CA LEU A 161 -11.39 7.62 -11.68
C LEU A 161 -10.51 8.51 -12.57
N ASN A 162 -9.99 7.99 -13.68
CA ASN A 162 -9.14 8.75 -14.60
C ASN A 162 -9.79 10.04 -15.12
N PRO A 163 -11.03 10.05 -15.66
CA PRO A 163 -11.69 11.29 -16.10
C PRO A 163 -11.89 12.30 -14.97
N ILE A 164 -12.15 11.83 -13.75
CA ILE A 164 -12.34 12.69 -12.58
C ILE A 164 -11.01 13.35 -12.20
N ALA A 165 -9.91 12.59 -12.25
CA ALA A 165 -8.57 13.14 -12.05
C ALA A 165 -8.19 14.14 -13.15
N ASP A 166 -8.58 13.90 -14.41
CA ASP A 166 -8.33 14.85 -15.51
C ASP A 166 -9.00 16.21 -15.25
N SER A 167 -10.21 16.19 -14.68
CA SER A 167 -10.94 17.38 -14.21
C SER A 167 -10.40 17.99 -12.90
N ASN A 168 -9.33 17.44 -12.32
CA ASN A 168 -8.72 17.83 -11.04
C ASN A 168 -9.68 17.77 -9.83
N ASN A 169 -10.67 16.88 -9.86
CA ASN A 169 -11.75 16.83 -8.87
C ASN A 169 -11.44 15.85 -7.72
N ILE A 170 -10.51 16.25 -6.84
CA ILE A 170 -10.11 15.44 -5.68
C ILE A 170 -11.28 15.15 -4.72
N THR A 171 -12.24 16.06 -4.61
CA THR A 171 -13.45 15.89 -3.79
C THR A 171 -14.24 14.66 -4.24
N SER A 172 -14.50 14.54 -5.54
CA SER A 172 -15.27 13.41 -6.09
C SER A 172 -14.50 12.10 -6.02
N ILE A 173 -13.18 12.14 -6.23
CA ILE A 173 -12.30 10.97 -6.04
C ILE A 173 -12.37 10.50 -4.59
N THR A 174 -12.19 11.41 -3.63
CA THR A 174 -12.17 11.06 -2.20
C THR A 174 -13.50 10.44 -1.76
N LYS A 175 -14.63 11.02 -2.17
CA LYS A 175 -15.96 10.46 -1.91
C LYS A 175 -16.15 9.06 -2.49
N LYS A 176 -15.65 8.80 -3.71
CA LYS A 176 -15.76 7.47 -4.34
C LYS A 176 -14.90 6.42 -3.66
N ILE A 177 -13.71 6.78 -3.17
CA ILE A 177 -12.79 5.85 -2.51
C ILE A 177 -13.23 5.58 -1.07
N ASN A 178 -13.61 6.60 -0.31
CA ASN A 178 -13.84 6.50 1.14
C ASN A 178 -15.32 6.52 1.56
N GLY A 179 -16.25 6.74 0.62
CA GLY A 179 -17.66 6.97 0.94
C GLY A 179 -17.94 8.32 1.61
N GLY A 180 -16.92 9.18 1.77
CA GLY A 180 -17.00 10.46 2.48
C GLY A 180 -15.78 11.34 2.23
N LEU A 181 -15.55 12.33 3.10
CA LEU A 181 -14.43 13.28 3.02
C LEU A 181 -13.42 13.12 4.17
N THR A 182 -13.31 11.90 4.71
CA THR A 182 -12.35 11.58 5.76
C THR A 182 -10.92 11.93 5.32
N ASN A 183 -10.22 12.68 6.17
CA ASN A 183 -8.85 13.19 5.96
C ASN A 183 -8.65 13.99 4.66
N PHE A 184 -9.68 14.70 4.19
CA PHE A 184 -9.63 15.42 2.92
C PHE A 184 -8.49 16.45 2.83
N SER A 185 -8.20 17.19 3.91
CA SER A 185 -7.08 18.14 3.94
C SER A 185 -5.73 17.47 3.71
N GLU A 186 -5.52 16.28 4.28
CA GLU A 186 -4.28 15.51 4.07
C GLU A 186 -4.19 15.01 2.63
N ARG A 187 -5.29 14.52 2.04
CA ARG A 187 -5.32 14.13 0.62
C ARG A 187 -4.97 15.29 -0.31
N VAL A 188 -5.45 16.50 -0.01
CA VAL A 188 -5.07 17.73 -0.76
C VAL A 188 -3.59 18.04 -0.62
N LYS A 189 -3.02 17.94 0.60
CA LYS A 189 -1.58 18.12 0.82
C LYS A 189 -0.76 17.11 0.00
N GLN A 190 -1.16 15.84 -0.01
CA GLN A 190 -0.47 14.82 -0.80
C GLN A 190 -0.61 15.06 -2.30
N LEU A 191 -1.78 15.50 -2.78
CA LEU A 191 -1.95 15.88 -4.18
C LEU A 191 -0.99 17.00 -4.59
N ASN A 192 -0.87 18.05 -3.76
CA ASN A 192 0.06 19.15 -4.01
C ASN A 192 1.51 18.66 -4.07
N TYR A 193 1.90 17.78 -3.15
CA TYR A 193 3.23 17.16 -3.16
C TYR A 193 3.50 16.36 -4.44
N TYR A 194 2.60 15.46 -4.84
CA TYR A 194 2.82 14.65 -6.04
C TYR A 194 2.68 15.45 -7.35
N THR A 195 2.01 16.60 -7.31
CA THR A 195 1.94 17.54 -8.45
C THR A 195 3.25 18.31 -8.63
N SER A 196 4.00 18.57 -7.54
CA SER A 196 5.24 19.36 -7.61
C SER A 196 6.48 18.56 -8.02
N ILE A 197 6.36 17.24 -8.22
CA ILE A 197 7.47 16.35 -8.58
C ILE A 197 7.18 15.55 -9.85
N ASP A 198 8.20 15.34 -10.68
CA ASP A 198 8.12 14.41 -11.82
C ASP A 198 8.23 12.95 -11.34
N THR A 199 7.15 12.46 -10.73
CA THR A 199 7.11 11.09 -10.21
C THR A 199 7.39 10.06 -11.31
N LEU A 200 6.86 10.27 -12.52
CA LEU A 200 7.07 9.35 -13.64
C LEU A 200 8.55 9.27 -14.03
N GLY A 201 9.23 10.42 -14.17
CA GLY A 201 10.66 10.48 -14.45
C GLY A 201 11.51 9.88 -13.34
N ILE A 202 11.18 10.18 -12.08
CA ILE A 202 11.86 9.61 -10.90
C ILE A 202 11.80 8.08 -10.94
N LEU A 203 10.62 7.49 -11.17
CA LEU A 203 10.44 6.05 -11.23
C LEU A 203 11.15 5.42 -12.44
N LYS A 204 11.09 6.05 -13.62
CA LYS A 204 11.80 5.59 -14.82
C LYS A 204 13.31 5.55 -14.60
N LYS A 205 13.88 6.60 -14.00
CA LYS A 205 15.31 6.69 -13.68
C LYS A 205 15.74 5.60 -12.69
N LYS A 206 14.87 5.26 -11.72
CA LYS A 206 15.13 4.19 -10.76
C LYS A 206 15.05 2.80 -11.38
N ALA A 207 14.07 2.56 -12.27
CA ALA A 207 13.89 1.27 -12.94
C ALA A 207 15.01 0.99 -13.97
N ASN A 208 15.52 2.03 -14.62
CA ASN A 208 16.61 1.96 -15.60
C ASN A 208 17.76 2.87 -15.16
N PRO A 209 18.59 2.45 -14.17
CA PRO A 209 19.78 3.21 -13.83
C PRO A 209 20.67 3.27 -15.07
N ARG A 210 21.15 4.47 -15.44
CA ARG A 210 22.16 4.60 -16.51
C ARG A 210 23.31 3.65 -16.16
N PRO A 211 23.88 2.93 -17.15
CA PRO A 211 25.13 2.21 -16.93
C PRO A 211 26.12 3.21 -16.35
N VAL A 212 26.72 2.89 -15.20
CA VAL A 212 27.84 3.67 -14.70
C VAL A 212 28.93 3.50 -15.76
N THR A 213 29.12 4.50 -16.62
CA THR A 213 30.30 4.55 -17.46
C THR A 213 31.48 4.64 -16.50
N ALA A 214 32.26 3.57 -16.42
CA ALA A 214 33.55 3.57 -15.76
C ALA A 214 34.43 4.62 -16.44
N LYS A 215 34.36 5.87 -15.99
CA LYS A 215 35.27 6.93 -16.39
C LYS A 215 36.08 7.35 -15.17
N ASN A 216 37.35 6.95 -15.25
CA ASN A 216 38.53 7.48 -14.56
C ASN A 216 38.60 7.27 -13.05
N LYS A 217 39.09 6.08 -12.66
CA LYS A 217 40.03 6.00 -11.52
C LYS A 217 41.31 6.73 -11.93
N THR A 218 41.35 8.05 -11.77
CA THR A 218 42.63 8.74 -11.63
C THR A 218 43.19 8.33 -10.27
N ASN A 219 44.31 7.60 -10.30
CA ASN A 219 45.10 7.26 -9.13
C ASN A 219 45.58 8.57 -8.48
N TYR A 220 44.85 9.07 -7.47
CA TYR A 220 45.45 9.96 -6.50
C TYR A 220 46.28 9.11 -5.55
N SER A 221 47.58 9.01 -5.84
CA SER A 221 48.59 8.55 -4.90
C SER A 221 48.64 9.57 -3.76
N PHE A 222 48.06 9.22 -2.60
CA PHE A 222 48.32 9.95 -1.37
C PHE A 222 49.75 9.65 -0.94
N TYR A 223 50.67 10.58 -1.22
CA TYR A 223 51.97 10.62 -0.57
C TYR A 223 51.73 10.91 0.91
N ASN A 224 51.97 9.92 1.77
CA ASN A 224 51.88 10.07 3.23
C ASN A 224 53.31 10.29 3.79
N PRO A 225 53.69 11.51 4.20
CA PRO A 225 55.06 11.80 4.63
C PRO A 225 55.43 11.28 6.04
N PHE A 226 54.65 10.38 6.66
CA PHE A 226 54.89 9.96 8.04
C PHE A 226 55.13 8.46 8.28
N THR A 227 55.24 7.61 7.26
CA THR A 227 55.68 6.22 7.45
C THR A 227 57.20 6.12 7.31
N ARG A 228 57.92 6.26 8.43
CA ARG A 228 59.30 5.76 8.58
C ARG A 228 59.29 4.24 8.36
N ILE A 229 59.90 3.79 7.27
CA ILE A 229 60.21 2.38 7.05
C ILE A 229 61.36 2.03 7.99
N LEU A 230 61.09 1.19 8.99
CA LEU A 230 62.13 0.44 9.69
C LEU A 230 62.42 -0.81 8.85
N ASP A 231 63.51 -0.77 8.08
CA ASP A 231 64.05 -1.92 7.38
C ASP A 231 64.68 -2.88 8.40
N PHE A 232 63.98 -3.97 8.72
CA PHE A 232 64.60 -5.16 9.27
C PHE A 232 64.75 -6.19 8.15
N GLY A 233 65.91 -6.13 7.49
CA GLY A 233 66.32 -7.16 6.56
C GLY A 233 66.57 -8.47 7.28
N PHE A 234 65.92 -9.53 6.82
CA PHE A 234 66.43 -10.89 6.98
C PHE A 234 66.34 -11.61 5.63
N LYS A 235 67.54 -11.95 5.13
CA LYS A 235 67.76 -12.81 3.97
C LYS A 235 67.31 -14.23 4.28
N THR A 236 66.70 -14.86 3.28
CA THR A 236 66.30 -16.27 3.26
C THR A 236 67.49 -17.22 3.34
N LYS A 237 67.30 -18.31 4.08
CA LYS A 237 67.30 -19.67 3.54
C LYS A 237 66.26 -20.49 4.29
#